data_AF-A0A820RXJ9-F1
#
_entry.id   AF-A0A820RXJ9-F1
#
_cell.length_a   1.000
_cell.length_b   1.000
_cell.length_c   1.000
_cell.angle_alpha   90.00
_cell.angle_beta   90.00
_cell.angle_gamma   90.00
#
_symmetry.space_group_name_H-M   'P 1'
#
loop_
_entity.id
_entity.type
_entity.pdbx_description
1 polymer ?
#
loop_
_entity_poly.entity_id
_entity_poly.type
_entity_poly.pdbx_seq_one_letter_code
_entity_poly.pdbx_strand_id
1 'polypeptide(L)'
;AGTPLRPIVSSMNMPTTGISKFLDKLIWPIFDKHARSTTFIDGVDLIHHLEAYTTNGHLLPNTYLCTFDITDLYTMLPQEESLDILIGFLLQYGY
;
A
#
# COMPACT_ATOMS: atom_id res chain seq x y z
N ALA A 1 -2.47 -22.58 -23.81
CA ALA A 1 -2.75 -22.30 -22.39
C ALA A 1 -2.38 -20.85 -22.13
N GLY A 2 -3.35 -20.00 -21.79
CA GLY A 2 -3.19 -18.55 -21.79
C GLY A 2 -2.62 -18.02 -20.47
N THR A 3 -1.52 -17.29 -20.54
CA THR A 3 -1.05 -16.44 -19.44
C THR A 3 -2.15 -15.41 -19.11
N PRO A 4 -2.56 -15.24 -17.84
CA PRO A 4 -3.46 -14.16 -17.48
C PRO A 4 -2.81 -12.82 -17.86
N LEU A 5 -3.42 -12.08 -18.77
CA LEU A 5 -2.96 -10.74 -19.11
C LEU A 5 -3.29 -9.80 -17.95
N ARG A 6 -2.35 -8.92 -17.59
CA ARG A 6 -2.58 -7.81 -16.65
C ARG A 6 -2.71 -6.53 -17.47
N PRO A 7 -3.91 -6.20 -18.00
CA PRO A 7 -4.08 -4.98 -18.78
C PRO A 7 -3.79 -3.77 -17.88
N ILE A 8 -2.88 -2.89 -18.34
CA ILE A 8 -2.55 -1.64 -17.67
C ILE A 8 -3.16 -0.50 -18.50
N VAL A 9 -3.92 0.37 -17.86
CA VAL A 9 -4.48 1.55 -18.51
C VAL A 9 -3.41 2.65 -18.55
N SER A 10 -3.07 3.13 -19.74
CA SER A 10 -2.19 4.28 -19.93
C SER A 10 -3.02 5.56 -20.03
N SER A 11 -2.75 6.54 -19.17
CA SER A 11 -3.47 7.83 -19.11
C SER A 11 -2.51 9.01 -19.30
N MET A 12 -1.66 8.95 -20.31
CA MET A 12 -0.73 10.05 -20.63
C MET A 12 -1.50 11.32 -21.03
N ASN A 13 -1.12 12.47 -20.45
CA ASN A 13 -1.67 13.80 -20.73
C ASN A 13 -3.18 13.95 -20.53
N MET A 14 -3.77 13.15 -19.63
CA MET A 14 -5.19 13.27 -19.31
C MET A 14 -5.45 14.50 -18.42
N PRO A 15 -6.62 15.17 -18.59
CA PRO A 15 -7.01 16.28 -17.72
C PRO A 15 -7.13 15.85 -16.24
N THR A 16 -7.35 14.55 -15.99
CA THR A 16 -7.47 13.98 -14.64
C THR A 16 -6.14 13.83 -13.91
N THR A 17 -4.98 13.94 -14.58
CA THR A 17 -3.67 13.77 -13.92
C THR A 17 -3.46 14.77 -12.77
N GLY A 18 -3.94 16.01 -12.91
CA GLY A 18 -3.88 17.00 -11.85
C GLY A 18 -4.73 16.61 -10.63
N ILE A 19 -5.92 16.07 -10.88
CA ILE A 19 -6.84 15.59 -9.85
C ILE A 19 -6.23 14.41 -9.11
N SER A 20 -5.67 13.42 -9.82
CA SER A 20 -4.99 12.28 -9.19
C SER A 20 -3.87 12.72 -8.26
N LYS A 21 -3.00 13.63 -8.71
CA LYS A 21 -1.91 14.17 -7.85
C LYS A 21 -2.42 14.90 -6.61
N PHE A 22 -3.57 15.56 -6.70
CA PHE A 22 -4.20 16.21 -5.55
C PHE A 22 -4.76 15.16 -4.59
N LEU A 23 -5.49 14.17 -5.10
CA LEU A 23 -6.04 13.07 -4.31
C LEU A 23 -4.94 12.26 -3.62
N ASP A 24 -3.83 11.99 -4.30
CA ASP A 24 -2.67 11.29 -3.71
C ASP A 24 -2.16 12.01 -2.45
N LYS A 25 -2.08 13.34 -2.48
CA LYS A 25 -1.69 14.15 -1.31
C LYS A 25 -2.74 14.14 -0.22
N LEU A 26 -4.01 14.10 -0.59
CA LEU A 26 -5.13 14.07 0.35
C LEU A 26 -5.19 12.74 1.12
N ILE A 27 -4.94 11.63 0.44
CA ILE A 27 -5.00 10.27 1.01
C ILE A 27 -3.70 9.86 1.72
N TRP A 28 -2.56 10.49 1.38
CA TRP A 28 -1.25 10.14 1.95
C TRP A 28 -1.22 10.05 3.49
N PRO A 29 -1.86 10.97 4.25
CA PRO A 29 -1.85 10.89 5.71
C PRO A 29 -2.58 9.66 6.26
N ILE A 30 -3.54 9.08 5.53
CA ILE A 30 -4.19 7.81 5.90
C ILE A 30 -3.15 6.69 5.87
N PHE A 31 -2.34 6.64 4.80
CA PHE A 31 -1.25 5.69 4.66
C PHE A 31 -0.22 5.84 5.79
N ASP A 32 0.23 7.07 6.06
CA ASP A 32 1.21 7.35 7.11
C ASP A 32 0.72 6.90 8.49
N LYS A 33 -0.57 7.10 8.78
CA LYS A 33 -1.16 6.74 10.08
C LYS A 33 -1.36 5.24 10.26
N HIS A 34 -1.77 4.53 9.21
CA HIS A 34 -2.29 3.16 9.33
C HIS A 34 -1.40 2.07 8.72
N ALA A 35 -0.68 2.38 7.64
CA ALA A 35 0.04 1.38 6.85
C ALA A 35 1.56 1.53 6.94
N ARG A 36 2.08 2.74 7.19
CA ARG A 36 3.53 3.00 7.14
C ARG A 36 4.37 2.11 8.06
N SER A 37 3.84 1.75 9.24
CA SER A 37 4.54 0.88 10.21
C SER A 37 4.55 -0.60 9.83
N THR A 38 3.66 -1.02 8.91
CA THR A 38 3.46 -2.43 8.52
C THR A 38 3.84 -2.69 7.07
N THR A 39 4.15 -1.66 6.30
CA THR A 39 4.42 -1.74 4.86
C THR A 39 5.85 -1.31 4.56
N PHE A 40 6.58 -2.18 3.87
CA PHE A 40 7.87 -1.85 3.29
C PHE A 40 7.66 -1.11 1.97
N ILE A 41 8.30 0.05 1.80
CA ILE A 41 8.12 0.88 0.60
C ILE A 41 8.91 0.32 -0.58
N ASP A 42 10.11 -0.18 -0.33
CA ASP A 42 11.00 -0.72 -1.34
C ASP A 42 11.93 -1.79 -0.76
N GLY A 43 12.80 -2.34 -1.62
CA GLY A 43 13.75 -3.37 -1.23
C GLY A 43 14.79 -2.88 -0.22
N VAL A 44 15.20 -1.61 -0.26
CA VAL A 44 16.17 -1.05 0.68
C VAL A 44 15.54 -0.89 2.05
N ASP A 45 14.30 -0.41 2.11
CA ASP A 45 13.48 -0.31 3.33
C ASP A 45 13.32 -1.68 3.99
N LEU A 46 13.06 -2.73 3.20
CA LEU A 46 12.99 -4.10 3.69
C LEU A 46 14.31 -4.56 4.33
N ILE A 47 15.45 -4.32 3.67
CA ILE A 47 16.76 -4.72 4.22
C ILE A 47 17.02 -4.03 5.57
N HIS A 48 16.77 -2.73 5.68
CA HIS A 48 16.94 -2.01 6.95
C HIS A 48 16.06 -2.59 8.07
N HIS A 49 14.82 -2.98 7.75
CA HIS A 49 13.94 -3.62 8.74
C HIS A 49 14.43 -5.00 9.16
N LEU A 50 14.99 -5.80 8.24
CA LEU A 50 15.57 -7.11 8.54
C LEU A 50 16.85 -7.00 9.38
N GLU A 51 17.69 -5.99 9.10
CA GLU A 51 18.86 -5.67 9.92
C GLU A 51 18.43 -5.30 11.34
N ALA A 52 17.47 -4.39 11.49
CA ALA A 52 16.93 -4.02 12.78
C ALA A 52 16.31 -5.21 13.53
N TYR A 53 15.55 -6.07 12.83
CA TYR A 53 14.99 -7.30 13.40
C TYR A 53 16.08 -8.24 13.94
N THR A 54 17.21 -8.32 13.23
CA THR A 54 18.38 -9.10 13.63
C THR A 54 19.11 -8.47 14.82
N THR A 55 19.38 -7.16 14.77
CA THR A 55 20.07 -6.41 15.83
C THR A 55 19.28 -6.41 17.14
N ASN A 56 17.96 -6.39 17.07
CA ASN A 56 17.07 -6.49 18.23
C ASN A 56 16.96 -7.93 18.78
N GLY A 57 17.65 -8.90 18.19
CA GLY A 57 17.68 -10.28 18.66
C GLY A 57 16.41 -11.08 18.37
N HIS A 58 15.56 -10.61 17.45
CA HIS A 58 14.32 -11.31 17.11
C HIS A 58 14.56 -12.49 16.15
N LEU A 59 15.65 -12.47 15.38
CA LEU A 59 16.01 -13.56 14.47
C LEU A 59 16.66 -14.72 15.24
N LEU A 60 15.85 -15.67 15.66
CA LEU A 60 16.26 -16.90 16.34
C LEU A 60 16.35 -18.09 15.37
N PRO A 61 17.09 -19.18 15.70
CA PRO A 61 17.19 -20.37 14.86
C PRO A 61 15.85 -21.07 14.55
N ASN A 62 14.82 -20.84 15.37
CA ASN A 62 13.47 -21.36 15.20
C ASN A 62 12.49 -20.34 14.59
N THR A 63 12.99 -19.24 14.03
CA THR A 63 12.16 -18.25 13.33
C THR A 63 11.74 -18.82 11.99
N TYR A 64 10.44 -18.75 11.69
CA TYR A 64 9.91 -19.15 10.40
C TYR A 64 9.66 -17.94 9.51
N LEU A 65 10.03 -18.06 8.24
CA LEU A 65 9.61 -17.13 7.20
C LEU A 65 8.35 -17.68 6.52
N CYS A 66 7.26 -16.95 6.64
CA CYS A 66 6.00 -17.25 5.97
C CYS A 66 5.75 -16.20 4.89
N THR A 67 5.43 -16.64 3.68
CA THR A 67 5.09 -15.75 2.56
C THR A 67 3.65 -16.00 2.14
N PHE A 68 2.89 -14.92 1.99
CA PHE A 68 1.53 -14.95 1.45
C PHE A 68 1.52 -14.11 0.17
N ASP A 69 0.86 -14.61 -0.86
CA ASP A 69 0.62 -13.88 -2.10
C ASP A 69 -0.86 -13.54 -2.21
N ILE A 70 -1.17 -12.26 -2.40
CA ILE A 70 -2.53 -11.78 -2.60
C ILE A 70 -2.76 -11.63 -4.10
N THR A 71 -3.64 -12.48 -4.64
CA THR A 71 -4.02 -12.44 -6.06
C THR A 71 -4.98 -11.28 -6.33
N ASP A 72 -4.83 -10.62 -7.48
CA ASP A 72 -5.81 -9.66 -8.00
C ASP A 72 -6.15 -8.48 -7.07
N LEU A 73 -5.17 -8.05 -6.24
CA LEU A 73 -5.34 -6.98 -5.24
C LEU A 73 -6.05 -5.72 -5.78
N TYR A 74 -5.71 -5.29 -6.99
CA TYR A 74 -6.28 -4.08 -7.60
C TYR A 74 -7.76 -4.23 -8.01
N THR A 75 -8.21 -5.44 -8.34
CA THR A 75 -9.61 -5.68 -8.76
C THR A 75 -10.49 -6.16 -7.61
N MET A 76 -9.88 -6.68 -6.53
CA MET A 76 -10.57 -7.15 -5.33
C MET A 76 -10.64 -6.11 -4.21
N LEU A 77 -10.24 -4.85 -4.47
CA LEU A 77 -10.33 -3.79 -3.48
C LEU A 77 -11.81 -3.52 -3.13
N PRO A 78 -12.21 -3.57 -1.85
CA PRO A 78 -13.58 -3.30 -1.41
C PRO A 78 -13.88 -1.80 -1.57
N GLN A 79 -14.60 -1.44 -2.63
CA GLN A 79 -14.74 -0.05 -3.07
C GLN A 79 -15.57 0.79 -2.08
N GLU A 80 -16.71 0.27 -1.63
CA GLU A 80 -17.61 0.98 -0.70
C GLU A 80 -16.91 1.23 0.64
N GLU A 81 -16.28 0.20 1.20
CA GLU A 81 -15.54 0.30 2.46
C GLU A 81 -14.35 1.26 2.35
N SER A 82 -13.68 1.31 1.19
CA SER A 82 -12.60 2.26 0.95
C SER A 82 -13.10 3.71 0.94
N LEU A 83 -14.29 3.95 0.36
CA LEU A 83 -14.92 5.26 0.37
C LEU A 83 -15.38 5.67 1.78
N ASP A 84 -15.95 4.74 2.54
CA ASP A 84 -16.37 4.98 3.93
C ASP A 84 -15.18 5.39 4.81
N ILE A 85 -14.04 4.70 4.67
CA ILE A 85 -12.79 5.06 5.37
C ILE A 85 -12.33 6.46 4.98
N LEU A 86 -12.34 6.79 3.68
CA LEU A 86 -11.95 8.10 3.20
C LEU A 86 -12.88 9.19 3.74
N ILE A 87 -14.20 8.99 3.70
CA ILE A 87 -15.19 9.93 4.25
C ILE A 87 -14.94 10.15 5.74
N GLY A 88 -14.77 9.07 6.51
CA GLY A 88 -14.47 9.15 7.94
C GLY A 88 -13.20 9.94 8.24
N PHE A 89 -12.15 9.74 7.43
CA PHE A 89 -10.92 10.50 7.52
C PHE A 89 -11.14 12.00 7.21
N LEU A 90 -11.82 12.33 6.11
CA LEU A 90 -12.05 13.73 5.72
C LEU A 90 -12.89 14.48 6.77
N LEU A 91 -13.94 13.86 7.29
CA LEU A 91 -14.76 14.41 8.37
C LEU A 91 -13.97 14.67 9.65
N GLN A 92 -12.99 13.80 9.98
CA GLN A 92 -12.16 13.97 11.17
C GLN A 92 -11.17 15.14 11.03
N TYR A 93 -10.63 15.39 9.83
CA TYR A 93 -9.52 16.32 9.61
C TYR A 93 -9.89 17.60 8.86
N GLY A 94 -11.17 17.81 8.53
CA GLY A 94 -11.73 19.11 8.14
C GLY A 94 -11.53 19.50 6.68
N TYR A 95 -11.62 18.54 5.75
CA TYR A 95 -11.71 18.80 4.31
C TYR A 95 -13.15 18.85 3.81
#